data_AF-T1ABV9-F1
#
_entry.id   AF-T1ABV9-F1
#
_cell.length_a   1.000
_cell.length_b   1.000
_cell.length_c   1.000
_cell.angle_alpha   90.00
_cell.angle_beta   90.00
_cell.angle_gamma   90.00
#
_symmetry.space_group_name_H-M   'P 1'
#
loop_
_entity.id
_entity.type
_entity.pdbx_description
1 polymer ?
#
loop_
_entity_poly.entity_id
_entity_poly.type
_entity_poly.pdbx_seq_one_letter_code
_entity_poly.pdbx_strand_id
1 'polypeptide(L)' 'MVGQEEALRIVADAIRRSRAGLSDPRRPTGSFLFLGPTGVGKTELCKALAEFLFDTEDAMVRIDMSE' A
#
# COMPACT_ATOMS: atom_id res chain seq x y z
N MET A 1 -1.85 12.93 -3.53
CA MET A 1 -2.36 12.78 -2.15
C MET A 1 -1.68 13.85 -1.32
N VAL A 2 -2.43 14.82 -0.78
CA VAL A 2 -1.87 15.97 -0.06
C VAL A 2 -2.19 15.81 1.43
N GLY A 3 -1.23 16.03 2.32
CA GLY A 3 -1.45 16.02 3.77
C GLY A 3 -1.49 14.63 4.41
N GLN A 4 -0.85 13.63 3.79
CA GLN A 4 -0.77 12.24 4.27
C GLN A 4 0.69 11.74 4.32
N GLU A 5 1.64 12.66 4.50
CA GLU A 5 3.08 12.42 4.39
C GLU A 5 3.55 11.34 5.38
N GLU A 6 2.99 11.29 6.58
CA GLU A 6 3.31 10.27 7.57
C GLU A 6 2.89 8.86 7.12
N ALA A 7 1.65 8.70 6.66
CA ALA A 7 1.15 7.42 6.16
C ALA A 7 1.96 6.94 4.95
N LEU A 8 2.27 7.85 4.02
CA LEU A 8 3.11 7.57 2.87
C LEU A 8 4.53 7.15 3.27
N ARG A 9 5.13 7.81 4.26
CA ARG A 9 6.45 7.45 4.79
C ARG A 9 6.47 6.04 5.38
N ILE A 10 5.47 5.69 6.20
CA ILE A 10 5.35 4.36 6.80
C ILE A 10 5.25 3.27 5.73
N VAL A 11 4.44 3.50 4.70
CA VAL A 11 4.29 2.56 3.57
C VAL A 11 5.60 2.44 2.80
N ALA A 12 6.24 3.56 2.46
CA ALA A 12 7.51 3.57 1.72
C ALA A 12 8.63 2.83 2.48
N ASP A 13 8.73 3.03 3.79
CA ASP A 13 9.76 2.37 4.61
C ASP A 13 9.56 0.85 4.72
N ALA A 14 8.31 0.38 4.79
CA ALA A 14 7.99 -1.04 4.73
C ALA A 14 8.39 -1.67 3.38
N ILE A 15 8.06 -1.00 2.26
CA ILE A 15 8.42 -1.45 0.91
C ILE A 15 9.95 -1.51 0.75
N ARG A 16 10.67 -0.46 1.19
CA ARG A 16 12.14 -0.41 1.12
C ARG A 16 12.78 -1.58 1.88
N ARG A 17 12.33 -1.87 3.11
CA ARG A 17 12.83 -3.01 3.90
C ARG A 17 12.61 -4.35 3.21
N SER A 18 11.41 -4.54 2.63
CA SER A 18 11.10 -5.77 1.89
C SER A 18 11.97 -5.92 0.64
N ARG A 19 12.15 -4.87 -0.16
CA ARG A 19 13.00 -4.91 -1.36
C ARG A 19 14.48 -5.07 -1.04
N ALA A 20 14.93 -4.58 0.12
CA ALA A 20 16.29 -4.78 0.62
C ALA A 20 16.55 -6.18 1.20
N GLY A 21 15.55 -7.07 1.22
CA GLY A 21 15.69 -8.41 1.79
C GLY A 21 15.81 -8.43 3.32
N LEU A 22 15.46 -7.32 4.00
CA LEU A 22 15.54 -7.19 5.45
C LEU A 22 14.28 -7.70 6.17
N SER A 23 13.23 -8.04 5.42
CA SER A 23 11.97 -8.59 5.94
C SER A 23 11.99 -10.12 5.93
N ASP A 24 11.30 -10.76 6.89
CA ASP A 24 11.11 -12.23 6.90
C ASP A 24 10.41 -12.68 5.60
N PRO A 25 10.99 -13.58 4.80
CA PRO A 25 10.43 -14.01 3.52
C PRO A 25 9.10 -14.78 3.67
N ARG A 26 8.74 -15.22 4.88
CA ARG A 26 7.45 -15.87 5.17
C ARG A 26 6.34 -14.88 5.51
N ARG A 27 6.62 -13.58 5.50
CA ARG A 27 5.66 -12.51 5.79
C ARG A 27 5.43 -11.65 4.54
N PRO A 28 4.23 -11.03 4.41
CA PRO A 28 3.98 -10.11 3.31
C PRO A 28 4.91 -8.89 3.37
N THR A 29 5.17 -8.27 2.21
CA THR A 29 5.98 -7.05 2.04
C THR A 29 5.54 -5.91 2.96
N GLY A 30 4.22 -5.77 3.15
CA GLY A 30 3.63 -4.85 4.10
C GLY A 30 2.20 -5.29 4.43
N SER A 31 1.78 -4.99 5.65
CA SER A 31 0.39 -5.16 6.09
C SER A 31 -0.04 -3.88 6.77
N PHE A 32 -1.10 -3.26 6.27
CA PHE A 32 -1.53 -1.92 6.67
C PHE A 32 -3.04 -1.91 6.88
N LEU A 33 -3.47 -1.04 7.81
CA LEU A 33 -4.88 -0.72 8.03
C LEU A 33 -5.06 0.78 7.89
N PHE A 34 -5.73 1.21 6.81
CA PHE A 34 -5.96 2.63 6.55
C PHE A 34 -7.29 3.10 7.15
N LEU A 35 -7.24 3.81 8.28
CA LEU A 35 -8.43 4.34 8.97
C LEU A 35 -8.73 5.79 8.59
N GLY A 36 -10.01 6.18 8.55
CA GLY A 36 -10.48 7.54 8.23
C GLY A 36 -11.65 7.57 7.23
N PRO A 37 -12.18 8.77 6.93
CA PRO A 37 -13.38 8.91 6.10
C PRO A 37 -13.16 8.46 4.65
N THR A 38 -14.26 8.22 3.93
CA THR A 38 -14.24 7.92 2.49
C THR A 38 -13.76 9.13 1.69
N GLY A 39 -13.18 8.91 0.51
CA GLY A 39 -12.74 9.98 -0.39
C GLY A 39 -11.38 10.60 -0.07
N VAL A 40 -10.71 10.23 1.03
CA VAL A 40 -9.38 10.75 1.40
C VAL A 40 -8.20 10.10 0.65
N GLY A 41 -8.48 9.20 -0.30
CA GLY A 41 -7.45 8.60 -1.15
C GLY A 41 -6.87 7.25 -0.70
N LYS A 42 -7.54 6.51 0.21
CA LYS A 42 -7.10 5.17 0.64
C LYS A 42 -6.99 4.19 -0.54
N THR A 43 -8.04 4.11 -1.36
CA THR A 43 -8.09 3.24 -2.54
C THR A 43 -7.10 3.70 -3.61
N GLU A 44 -6.98 5.01 -3.81
CA GLU A 44 -6.04 5.59 -4.78
C GLU A 44 -4.58 5.31 -4.40
N LEU A 45 -4.26 5.24 -3.10
CA LEU A 45 -2.94 4.78 -2.65
C LEU A 45 -2.68 3.34 -3.07
N CYS A 46 -3.65 2.44 -2.93
CA CYS A 46 -3.47 1.04 -3.34
C CYS A 46 -3.23 0.91 -4.85
N LYS A 47 -3.97 1.64 -5.68
CA LYS A 47 -3.76 1.69 -7.14
C LYS A 47 -2.37 2.23 -7.49
N ALA A 48 -2.00 3.36 -6.91
CA ALA A 48 -0.68 3.96 -7.13
C ALA A 48 0.48 3.05 -6.68
N LEU A 49 0.28 2.25 -5.63
CA LEU A 49 1.24 1.23 -5.20
C LEU A 49 1.34 0.06 -6.18
N ALA A 50 0.22 -0.39 -6.73
CA ALA A 50 0.21 -1.44 -7.75
C ALA A 50 0.98 -0.97 -9.00
N GLU A 51 0.65 0.21 -9.50
CA GLU A 51 1.34 0.86 -10.61
C GLU A 51 2.85 1.01 -10.32
N PHE A 52 3.22 1.52 -9.14
CA PHE A 52 4.63 1.74 -8.80
C PHE A 52 5.44 0.44 -8.63
N LEU A 53 4.82 -0.64 -8.13
CA LEU A 53 5.51 -1.88 -7.82
C LEU A 53 5.52 -2.87 -8.99
N PHE A 54 4.51 -2.82 -9.85
CA PHE A 54 4.25 -3.83 -10.88
C PHE A 54 4.01 -3.24 -12.27
N ASP A 55 4.20 -1.92 -12.44
CA ASP A 55 4.01 -1.20 -13.71
C ASP A 55 2.59 -1.33 -14.29
N THR A 56 1.60 -1.64 -13.44
CA THR A 56 0.17 -1.69 -13.80
C THR A 56 -0.75 -1.64 -12.57
N GLU A 57 -1.85 -0.89 -12.66
CA GLU A 57 -2.94 -0.94 -11.68
C GLU A 57 -3.65 -2.31 -11.63
N ASP A 58 -3.61 -3.11 -12.71
CA ASP A 58 -4.27 -4.41 -12.80
C ASP A 58 -3.67 -5.46 -11.86
N ALA A 59 -2.47 -5.20 -11.32
CA ALA A 59 -1.86 -6.01 -10.28
C ALA A 59 -2.58 -5.89 -8.92
N MET A 60 -3.51 -4.94 -8.77
CA MET A 60 -4.31 -4.78 -7.55
C MET A 60 -5.46 -5.81 -7.50
N VAL A 61 -5.34 -6.80 -6.62
CA VAL A 61 -6.47 -7.68 -6.28
C VAL A 61 -7.38 -6.97 -5.27
N ARG A 62 -8.58 -6.59 -5.70
CA ARG A 62 -9.60 -5.96 -4.85
C ARG A 62 -10.59 -7.01 -4.33
N ILE A 63 -10.76 -7.06 -3.02
CA ILE A 63 -11.80 -7.84 -2.34
C ILE A 63 -12.77 -6.84 -1.70
N ASP A 64 -14.05 -6.92 -2.05
CA ASP A 64 -15.08 -6.15 -1.37
C ASP A 64 -15.47 -6.86 -0.08
N MET A 65 -15.44 -6.13 1.04
CA MET A 65 -15.69 -6.68 2.39
C MET A 65 -17.12 -6.39 2.87
N SER A 66 -17.97 -5.86 1.99
CA SER A 66 -19.38 -5.56 2.28
C SER A 66 -20.36 -6.66 1.88
N GLU A 67 -19.91 -7.64 1.10
CA GLU A 67 -20.61 -8.92 0.88
C GLU A 67 -20.37 -9.89 2.05
#